data_AF-A0A969AKS3-F1
#
_entry.id   AF-A0A969AKS3-F1
#
_cell.length_a   1.000
_cell.length_b   1.000
_cell.length_c   1.000
_cell.angle_alpha   90.00
_cell.angle_beta   90.00
_cell.angle_gamma   90.00
#
_symmetry.space_group_name_H-M   'P 1'
#
loop_
_entity.id
_entity.type
_entity.pdbx_description
1 polymer ?
#
loop_
_entity_poly.entity_id
_entity_poly.type
_entity_poly.pdbx_seq_one_letter_code
_entity_poly.pdbx_strand_id
1 'polypeptide(L)'
;MSRMWFWRRVSSPGIRRTITRHWRSGLLVMVAIAILIRPLSLQAYRLDTAPPSRGLSNAATQALSPWPLLTPLEEANLTFHFRGEPINPRAVNDLLPWLSDTEPGPVALDVEGSTADTNRYLAEVSTIVAGPWAGAILATWQPDTTRSSAYQWLGRLDNGLHVLRVRVNTGGHSDFTDLLMVRFTADQEYFVRNRERLVMTRVGQVVLGDGQDGSTSRTRVITLEGNVVVIPSAEGQSAPTRLDLTAYGSPH
;
A
#
# COMPACT_ATOMS: atom_id res chain seq x y z
N MET A 1 -6.91 -68.54 40.22
CA MET A 1 -7.79 -69.27 39.27
C MET A 1 -7.98 -68.34 38.06
N SER A 2 -7.07 -68.27 37.09
CA SER A 2 -6.59 -69.24 36.09
C SER A 2 -7.41 -69.28 34.79
N ARG A 3 -6.67 -69.13 33.68
CA ARG A 3 -6.97 -69.33 32.23
C ARG A 3 -7.40 -68.05 31.49
N MET A 4 -6.64 -67.40 30.60
CA MET A 4 -5.58 -67.76 29.63
C MET A 4 -6.06 -68.60 28.42
N TRP A 5 -5.54 -68.25 27.23
CA TRP A 5 -5.57 -68.89 25.88
C TRP A 5 -6.58 -68.29 24.85
N PHE A 6 -6.29 -68.05 23.56
CA PHE A 6 -5.06 -68.04 22.74
C PHE A 6 -5.41 -67.55 21.29
N TRP A 7 -4.49 -66.78 20.69
CA TRP A 7 -4.13 -66.56 19.27
C TRP A 7 -5.03 -66.94 18.08
N ARG A 8 -4.98 -66.08 17.04
CA ARG A 8 -4.49 -66.50 15.70
C ARG A 8 -3.85 -65.36 14.90
N ARG A 9 -2.56 -65.51 14.57
CA ARG A 9 -1.89 -64.87 13.41
C ARG A 9 -2.37 -65.55 12.14
N VAL A 10 -2.51 -64.79 11.07
CA VAL A 10 -2.27 -65.28 9.71
C VAL A 10 -1.16 -64.45 9.11
N SER A 11 -0.17 -65.16 8.60
CA SER A 11 1.06 -64.70 7.98
C SER A 11 1.09 -65.13 6.51
N SER A 12 1.95 -64.43 5.76
CA SER A 12 2.67 -64.90 4.54
C SER A 12 2.05 -64.49 3.18
N PRO A 13 2.81 -64.56 2.07
CA PRO A 13 4.16 -64.00 1.82
C PRO A 13 4.39 -63.48 0.36
N GLY A 14 5.48 -62.72 0.15
CA GLY A 14 6.22 -62.62 -1.13
C GLY A 14 5.56 -61.80 -2.26
N ILE A 15 6.26 -61.17 -3.20
CA ILE A 15 7.51 -61.55 -3.87
C ILE A 15 8.28 -60.29 -4.35
N ARG A 16 9.60 -60.43 -4.29
CA ARG A 16 10.69 -59.55 -4.79
C ARG A 16 10.67 -59.34 -6.32
N ARG A 17 11.21 -58.20 -6.77
CA ARG A 17 12.25 -58.02 -7.82
C ARG A 17 12.60 -56.51 -7.87
N THR A 18 13.75 -56.03 -7.39
CA THR A 18 15.14 -56.09 -7.93
C THR A 18 15.39 -55.18 -9.14
N ILE A 19 16.00 -54.01 -8.85
CA ILE A 19 17.18 -53.37 -9.47
C ILE A 19 17.23 -53.22 -11.01
N THR A 20 17.38 -51.97 -11.49
CA THR A 20 18.56 -51.55 -12.28
C THR A 20 18.73 -50.02 -12.37
N ARG A 21 19.94 -49.58 -11.99
CA ARG A 21 20.57 -48.31 -12.35
C ARG A 21 20.64 -48.17 -13.88
N HIS A 22 20.49 -46.95 -14.40
CA HIS A 22 21.39 -46.45 -15.45
C HIS A 22 21.73 -44.97 -15.21
N TRP A 23 22.95 -44.77 -14.73
CA TRP A 23 23.75 -43.56 -14.88
C TRP A 23 24.61 -43.73 -16.14
N ARG A 24 24.86 -42.61 -16.82
CA ARG A 24 25.93 -42.31 -17.80
C ARG A 24 25.61 -42.36 -19.31
N SER A 25 25.81 -41.17 -19.90
CA SER A 25 26.51 -40.87 -21.16
C SER A 25 25.67 -40.64 -22.42
N GLY A 26 25.85 -39.47 -23.03
CA GLY A 26 25.73 -39.36 -24.50
C GLY A 26 25.43 -37.97 -25.07
N LEU A 27 26.49 -37.31 -25.54
CA LEU A 27 26.55 -36.29 -26.60
C LEU A 27 26.01 -34.87 -26.32
N LEU A 28 26.86 -33.83 -26.21
CA LEU A 28 27.62 -33.14 -27.27
C LEU A 28 26.73 -32.63 -28.43
N VAL A 29 26.30 -31.37 -28.32
CA VAL A 29 26.20 -30.49 -29.49
C VAL A 29 26.98 -29.21 -29.16
N MET A 30 28.23 -29.21 -29.62
CA MET A 30 29.03 -28.00 -29.81
C MET A 30 28.55 -27.34 -31.11
N VAL A 31 28.13 -26.08 -31.03
CA VAL A 31 28.20 -25.17 -32.18
C VAL A 31 29.11 -24.02 -31.79
N ALA A 32 30.27 -24.03 -32.43
CA ALA A 32 31.21 -22.92 -32.44
C ALA A 32 30.60 -21.76 -33.23
N ILE A 33 30.63 -20.54 -32.68
CA ILE A 33 30.76 -19.33 -33.48
C ILE A 33 31.97 -18.57 -32.97
N ALA A 34 32.87 -18.36 -33.92
CA ALA A 34 34.20 -17.84 -33.77
C ALA A 34 34.22 -16.35 -33.36
N ILE A 35 35.18 -16.05 -32.49
CA ILE A 35 36.07 -14.89 -32.45
C ILE A 35 35.81 -13.85 -33.56
N LEU A 36 35.38 -12.64 -33.16
CA LEU A 36 35.87 -11.42 -33.78
C LEU A 36 36.21 -10.39 -32.70
N ILE A 37 37.49 -10.34 -32.36
CA ILE A 37 38.12 -9.25 -31.64
C ILE A 37 38.04 -8.01 -32.55
N ARG A 38 37.34 -6.97 -32.12
CA ARG A 38 37.56 -5.59 -32.60
C ARG A 38 38.09 -4.76 -31.44
N PRO A 39 39.35 -4.33 -31.45
CA PRO A 39 39.78 -3.19 -30.65
C PRO A 39 39.52 -1.94 -31.49
N LEU A 40 38.85 -0.90 -30.95
CA LEU A 40 39.14 0.47 -31.38
C LEU A 40 38.35 1.51 -30.56
N SER A 41 39.12 2.53 -30.20
CA SER A 41 38.75 3.89 -29.82
C SER A 41 38.17 4.11 -28.43
N LEU A 42 39.09 4.33 -27.49
CA LEU A 42 38.98 5.42 -26.51
C LEU A 42 38.62 6.72 -27.24
N GLN A 43 37.35 7.12 -27.17
CA GLN A 43 36.97 8.51 -27.40
C GLN A 43 36.80 9.18 -26.04
N ALA A 44 37.64 10.18 -25.82
CA ALA A 44 37.53 11.12 -24.72
C ALA A 44 36.14 11.77 -24.76
N TYR A 45 35.35 11.54 -23.72
CA TYR A 45 34.12 12.29 -23.49
C TYR A 45 34.52 13.68 -22.99
N ARG A 46 34.59 14.65 -23.91
CA ARG A 46 34.69 16.08 -23.59
C ARG A 46 33.42 16.51 -22.86
N LEU A 47 33.62 17.16 -21.72
CA LEU A 47 32.67 18.09 -21.11
C LEU A 47 32.35 19.24 -22.08
N ASP A 48 31.20 19.87 -21.84
CA ASP A 48 30.67 21.09 -22.43
C ASP A 48 29.91 20.98 -23.75
N THR A 49 28.62 20.70 -23.64
CA THR A 49 27.60 21.63 -24.18
C THR A 49 26.41 21.65 -23.22
N ALA A 50 26.17 22.81 -22.61
CA ALA A 50 24.95 23.08 -21.87
C ALA A 50 23.74 22.87 -22.79
N PRO A 51 22.65 22.22 -22.32
CA PRO A 51 21.43 22.15 -23.10
C PRO A 51 20.85 23.57 -23.29
N PRO A 52 20.27 23.88 -24.45
CA PRO A 52 19.63 25.17 -24.67
C PRO A 52 18.51 25.35 -23.65
N SER A 53 18.56 26.48 -22.94
CA SER A 53 17.47 26.99 -22.11
C SER A 53 16.22 27.14 -22.97
N ARG A 54 15.37 26.10 -22.96
CA ARG A 54 13.95 26.23 -23.32
C ARG A 54 13.30 27.07 -22.23
N GLY A 55 13.43 28.39 -22.40
CA GLY A 55 12.55 29.37 -21.81
C GLY A 55 11.14 29.15 -22.35
N LEU A 56 10.42 28.21 -21.74
CA LEU A 56 8.99 28.32 -21.61
C LEU A 56 8.76 28.81 -20.19
N SER A 57 8.46 30.11 -20.12
CA SER A 57 8.06 30.80 -18.90
C SER A 57 7.01 29.98 -18.15
N ASN A 58 7.34 29.55 -16.93
CA ASN A 58 6.41 28.98 -15.96
C ASN A 58 5.20 29.89 -15.66
N ALA A 59 5.16 31.11 -16.21
CA ALA A 59 4.04 32.04 -16.11
C ALA A 59 2.80 31.61 -16.92
N ALA A 60 2.95 30.84 -18.00
CA ALA A 60 1.81 30.53 -18.89
C ALA A 60 0.98 29.32 -18.45
N THR A 61 1.52 28.42 -17.63
CA THR A 61 0.79 27.26 -17.08
C THR A 61 0.07 27.58 -15.77
N GLN A 62 0.33 28.74 -15.15
CA GLN A 62 -0.41 29.20 -13.96
C GLN A 62 -1.72 29.91 -14.31
N ALA A 63 -1.99 30.17 -15.58
CA ALA A 63 -3.29 30.65 -16.02
C ALA A 63 -4.21 29.44 -16.24
N LEU A 64 -5.31 29.38 -15.49
CA LEU A 64 -6.47 28.46 -15.59
C LEU A 64 -6.70 27.52 -14.38
N SER A 65 -6.50 27.99 -13.14
CA SER A 65 -7.38 27.54 -12.06
C SER A 65 -8.20 28.73 -11.56
N PRO A 66 -9.54 28.74 -11.74
CA PRO A 66 -10.39 29.84 -11.28
C PRO A 66 -10.60 29.84 -9.75
N TRP A 67 -9.96 28.94 -9.02
CA TRP A 67 -10.02 28.84 -7.57
C TRP A 67 -8.93 29.71 -6.93
N PRO A 68 -9.21 30.40 -5.81
CA PRO A 68 -8.12 30.93 -4.99
C PRO A 68 -7.12 29.80 -4.74
N LEU A 69 -5.82 30.09 -4.87
CA LEU A 69 -4.76 29.12 -4.60
C LEU A 69 -4.87 28.70 -3.14
N LEU A 70 -5.58 27.60 -2.88
CA LEU A 70 -5.69 27.01 -1.55
C LEU A 70 -4.29 26.76 -1.02
N THR A 71 -4.05 27.07 0.25
CA THR A 71 -2.85 26.59 0.91
C THR A 71 -2.85 25.05 0.89
N PRO A 72 -1.68 24.38 0.94
CA PRO A 72 -1.65 22.92 0.98
C PRO A 72 -2.46 22.32 2.13
N LEU A 73 -2.54 23.02 3.27
CA LEU A 73 -3.36 22.59 4.40
C LEU A 73 -4.87 22.71 4.10
N GLU A 74 -5.32 23.80 3.49
CA GLU A 74 -6.73 23.96 3.11
C GLU A 74 -7.14 22.94 2.05
N GLU A 75 -6.31 22.73 1.04
CA GLU A 75 -6.54 21.72 0.01
C GLU A 75 -6.70 20.33 0.61
N ALA A 76 -5.71 19.88 1.40
CA ALA A 76 -5.75 18.56 2.03
C ALA A 76 -6.96 18.39 2.95
N ASN A 77 -7.36 19.46 3.67
CA ASN A 77 -8.56 19.46 4.50
C ASN A 77 -9.87 19.39 3.70
N LEU A 78 -9.90 19.88 2.46
CA LEU A 78 -11.09 19.91 1.63
C LEU A 78 -11.25 18.67 0.75
N THR A 79 -10.15 18.13 0.25
CA THR A 79 -10.18 17.10 -0.81
C THR A 79 -9.36 15.86 -0.47
N PHE A 80 -8.55 15.88 0.59
CA PHE A 80 -7.52 14.86 0.84
C PHE A 80 -6.50 14.75 -0.32
N HIS A 81 -6.25 15.85 -1.02
CA HIS A 81 -5.23 15.96 -2.08
C HIS A 81 -4.09 16.88 -1.64
N PHE A 82 -2.99 16.80 -2.37
CA PHE A 82 -1.86 17.70 -2.25
C PHE A 82 -1.42 18.14 -3.65
N ARG A 83 -1.48 19.44 -3.94
CA ARG A 83 -1.13 20.04 -5.24
C ARG A 83 -1.93 19.46 -6.42
N GLY A 84 -3.21 19.20 -6.21
CA GLY A 84 -4.14 18.67 -7.19
C GLY A 84 -4.08 17.15 -7.37
N GLU A 85 -3.17 16.47 -6.69
CA GLU A 85 -2.95 15.03 -6.82
C GLU A 85 -3.36 14.29 -5.54
N PRO A 86 -3.87 13.05 -5.64
CA PRO A 86 -4.17 12.26 -4.47
C PRO A 86 -2.89 11.96 -3.69
N ILE A 87 -2.98 11.96 -2.35
CA ILE A 87 -1.86 11.54 -1.50
C ILE A 87 -1.50 10.09 -1.82
N ASN A 88 -0.21 9.77 -1.88
CA ASN A 88 0.25 8.45 -2.30
C ASN A 88 -0.19 7.36 -1.30
N PRO A 89 -0.88 6.28 -1.75
CA PRO A 89 -1.32 5.20 -0.86
C PRO A 89 -0.20 4.48 -0.09
N ARG A 90 1.04 4.49 -0.59
CA ARG A 90 2.19 3.95 0.15
C ARG A 90 2.55 4.80 1.36
N ALA A 91 2.41 6.12 1.27
CA ALA A 91 2.63 7.00 2.41
C ALA A 91 1.51 6.85 3.45
N VAL A 92 0.26 6.70 3.02
CA VAL A 92 -0.85 6.36 3.93
C VAL A 92 -0.57 5.02 4.66
N ASN A 93 -0.04 4.03 3.96
CA ASN A 93 0.35 2.75 4.54
C ASN A 93 1.49 2.85 5.57
N ASP A 94 2.43 3.78 5.42
CA ASP A 94 3.51 4.00 6.40
C ASP A 94 2.97 4.48 7.76
N LEU A 95 1.73 4.99 7.84
CA LEU A 95 1.08 5.33 9.11
C LEU A 95 0.44 4.12 9.82
N LEU A 96 0.37 2.96 9.18
CA LEU A 96 -0.15 1.74 9.80
C LEU A 96 0.97 1.04 10.59
N PRO A 97 0.72 0.60 11.83
CA PRO A 97 1.63 -0.26 12.56
C PRO A 97 1.70 -1.61 11.86
N TRP A 98 2.85 -2.27 11.94
CA TRP A 98 2.94 -3.65 11.49
C TRP A 98 2.29 -4.56 12.52
N LEU A 99 1.76 -5.70 12.07
CA LEU A 99 1.14 -6.68 12.97
C LEU A 99 2.13 -7.23 14.01
N SER A 100 3.43 -7.18 13.71
CA SER A 100 4.52 -7.59 14.60
C SER A 100 4.97 -6.50 15.57
N ASP A 101 4.50 -5.25 15.40
CA ASP A 101 4.96 -4.15 16.22
C ASP A 101 4.34 -4.24 17.62
N THR A 102 5.17 -4.05 18.64
CA THR A 102 4.72 -3.89 20.02
C THR A 102 4.28 -2.46 20.31
N GLU A 103 4.74 -1.51 19.50
CA GLU A 103 4.48 -0.09 19.62
C GLU A 103 3.79 0.44 18.37
N PRO A 104 3.13 1.61 18.42
CA PRO A 104 2.28 2.06 17.32
C PRO A 104 2.99 2.40 15.99
N GLY A 105 4.32 2.27 15.87
CA GLY A 105 5.04 2.61 14.64
C GLY A 105 5.01 4.12 14.31
N PRO A 106 5.20 4.51 13.04
CA PRO A 106 5.19 5.92 12.63
C PRO A 106 3.84 6.59 12.89
N VAL A 107 3.88 7.81 13.45
CA VAL A 107 2.68 8.59 13.79
C VAL A 107 2.45 9.80 12.89
N ALA A 108 3.46 10.23 12.13
CA ALA A 108 3.35 11.40 11.27
C ALA A 108 4.29 11.30 10.06
N LEU A 109 3.93 11.95 8.96
CA LEU A 109 4.76 12.07 7.76
C LEU A 109 4.61 13.44 7.08
N ASP A 110 5.66 13.87 6.39
CA ASP A 110 5.62 15.00 5.45
C ASP A 110 4.91 14.55 4.16
N VAL A 111 3.78 15.18 3.85
CA VAL A 111 2.98 14.87 2.66
C VAL A 111 3.71 15.29 1.39
N GLU A 112 4.51 16.35 1.42
CA GLU A 112 5.30 16.76 0.25
C GLU A 112 6.35 15.69 -0.09
N GLY A 113 6.93 15.04 0.92
CA GLY A 113 7.81 13.90 0.73
C GLY A 113 7.12 12.63 0.24
N SER A 114 5.78 12.63 0.08
CA SER A 114 4.98 11.50 -0.36
C SER A 114 4.61 11.51 -1.84
N THR A 115 4.96 12.56 -2.57
CA THR A 115 4.61 12.70 -3.99
C THR A 115 5.28 11.63 -4.87
N ALA A 116 4.68 11.40 -6.04
CA ALA A 116 5.04 10.31 -6.95
C ALA A 116 6.47 10.38 -7.51
N ASP A 117 7.13 11.55 -7.41
CA ASP A 117 8.51 11.80 -7.83
C ASP A 117 9.56 11.38 -6.79
N THR A 118 9.15 10.87 -5.63
CA THR A 118 10.07 10.40 -4.59
C THR A 118 10.38 8.91 -4.71
N ASN A 119 11.66 8.54 -4.59
CA ASN A 119 12.08 7.13 -4.64
C ASN A 119 11.41 6.26 -3.55
N ARG A 120 11.11 6.84 -2.38
CA ARG A 120 10.52 6.10 -1.24
C ARG A 120 9.14 5.54 -1.59
N TYR A 121 8.33 6.32 -2.30
CA TYR A 121 6.93 6.01 -2.58
C TYR A 121 6.63 5.73 -4.05
N LEU A 122 7.67 5.50 -4.86
CA LEU A 122 7.54 5.11 -6.27
C LEU A 122 6.59 3.92 -6.42
N ALA A 123 5.49 4.13 -7.15
CA ALA A 123 4.46 3.14 -7.43
C ALA A 123 3.65 3.55 -8.65
N GLU A 124 3.01 2.59 -9.29
CA GLU A 124 1.92 2.85 -10.23
C GLU A 124 0.67 3.20 -9.44
N VAL A 125 0.17 4.43 -9.61
CA VAL A 125 -1.03 4.92 -8.93
C VAL A 125 -2.21 4.95 -9.89
N SER A 126 -3.34 4.38 -9.46
CA SER A 126 -4.58 4.33 -10.25
C SER A 126 -5.81 4.46 -9.35
N THR A 127 -6.98 4.64 -9.96
CA THR A 127 -8.27 4.62 -9.25
C THR A 127 -8.97 3.29 -9.48
N ILE A 128 -9.50 2.68 -8.42
CA ILE A 128 -10.30 1.45 -8.54
C ILE A 128 -11.67 1.81 -9.14
N VAL A 129 -12.01 1.19 -10.26
CA VAL A 129 -13.21 1.55 -11.04
C VAL A 129 -14.49 0.81 -10.63
N ALA A 130 -14.38 -0.33 -9.94
CA ALA A 130 -15.52 -1.19 -9.65
C ALA A 130 -15.36 -1.95 -8.33
N GLY A 131 -16.48 -2.46 -7.81
CA GLY A 131 -16.53 -3.27 -6.61
C GLY A 131 -16.57 -2.46 -5.30
N PRO A 132 -16.36 -3.11 -4.15
CA PRO A 132 -16.51 -2.50 -2.81
C PRO A 132 -15.54 -1.36 -2.49
N TRP A 133 -14.55 -1.15 -3.35
CA TRP A 133 -13.49 -0.15 -3.24
C TRP A 133 -13.51 0.84 -4.42
N ALA A 134 -14.60 0.90 -5.20
CA ALA A 134 -14.71 1.86 -6.28
C ALA A 134 -14.48 3.31 -5.79
N GLY A 135 -13.65 4.06 -6.51
CA GLY A 135 -13.20 5.40 -6.14
C GLY A 135 -12.00 5.45 -5.19
N ALA A 136 -11.50 4.30 -4.70
CA ALA A 136 -10.27 4.26 -3.91
C ALA A 136 -9.03 4.50 -4.78
N ILE A 137 -8.02 5.13 -4.19
CA ILE A 137 -6.70 5.34 -4.81
C ILE A 137 -5.84 4.13 -4.48
N LEU A 138 -5.30 3.47 -5.50
CA LEU A 138 -4.50 2.25 -5.44
C LEU A 138 -3.07 2.53 -5.86
N ALA A 139 -2.10 2.04 -5.11
CA ALA A 139 -0.70 2.00 -5.47
C ALA A 139 -0.21 0.55 -5.60
N THR A 140 0.49 0.24 -6.69
CA THR A 140 1.15 -1.05 -6.94
C THR A 140 2.64 -0.79 -7.22
N TRP A 141 3.55 -1.43 -6.49
CA TRP A 141 5.00 -1.13 -6.58
C TRP A 141 5.89 -2.33 -6.90
N GLN A 142 5.29 -3.50 -7.14
CA GLN A 142 5.96 -4.71 -7.62
C GLN A 142 4.97 -5.50 -8.48
N PRO A 143 5.11 -5.47 -9.82
CA PRO A 143 4.16 -6.09 -10.75
C PRO A 143 3.99 -7.60 -10.56
N ASP A 144 5.00 -8.26 -9.98
CA ASP A 144 5.10 -9.70 -9.78
C ASP A 144 4.62 -10.18 -8.40
N THR A 145 4.55 -9.30 -7.40
CA THR A 145 4.31 -9.72 -6.01
C THR A 145 2.91 -9.42 -5.48
N THR A 146 1.96 -8.94 -6.29
CA THR A 146 0.60 -8.53 -5.85
C THR A 146 0.57 -7.46 -4.74
N ARG A 147 1.74 -6.90 -4.39
CA ARG A 147 1.87 -5.91 -3.32
C ARG A 147 1.20 -4.63 -3.72
N SER A 148 0.22 -4.25 -2.92
CA SER A 148 -0.56 -3.06 -3.16
C SER A 148 -1.07 -2.46 -1.86
N SER A 149 -1.34 -1.16 -1.92
CA SER A 149 -1.99 -0.40 -0.87
C SER A 149 -3.06 0.44 -1.53
N ALA A 150 -4.24 0.47 -0.95
CA ALA A 150 -5.31 1.35 -1.40
C ALA A 150 -5.92 2.09 -0.22
N TYR A 151 -6.44 3.28 -0.46
CA TYR A 151 -7.31 3.94 0.50
C TYR A 151 -8.53 4.56 -0.18
N GLN A 152 -9.62 4.63 0.57
CA GLN A 152 -10.80 5.39 0.25
C GLN A 152 -10.98 6.47 1.32
N TRP A 153 -10.99 7.74 0.89
CA TRP A 153 -11.33 8.84 1.80
C TRP A 153 -12.85 8.87 1.99
N LEU A 154 -13.30 8.61 3.22
CA LEU A 154 -14.73 8.56 3.55
C LEU A 154 -15.31 9.94 3.85
N GLY A 155 -14.44 10.91 4.18
CA GLY A 155 -14.79 12.29 4.48
C GLY A 155 -14.01 12.85 5.66
N ARG A 156 -14.40 14.04 6.07
CA ARG A 156 -13.83 14.79 7.19
C ARG A 156 -14.92 15.04 8.23
N LEU A 157 -14.57 14.82 9.49
CA LEU A 157 -15.43 15.07 10.65
C LEU A 157 -15.35 16.53 11.08
N ASP A 158 -16.30 16.99 11.89
CA ASP A 158 -16.38 18.39 12.34
C ASP A 158 -15.18 18.80 13.21
N ASN A 159 -14.59 17.84 13.91
CA ASN A 159 -13.36 18.01 14.68
C ASN A 159 -12.08 18.01 13.82
N GLY A 160 -12.21 18.02 12.49
CA GLY A 160 -11.11 18.08 11.53
C GLY A 160 -10.37 16.77 11.29
N LEU A 161 -10.85 15.63 11.84
CA LEU A 161 -10.29 14.32 11.53
C LEU A 161 -10.74 13.86 10.15
N HIS A 162 -9.81 13.31 9.37
CA HIS A 162 -10.10 12.60 8.14
C HIS A 162 -10.21 11.12 8.44
N VAL A 163 -11.25 10.48 7.87
CA VAL A 163 -11.47 9.04 8.02
C VAL A 163 -11.15 8.36 6.70
N LEU A 164 -10.21 7.41 6.75
CA LEU A 164 -9.79 6.62 5.61
C LEU A 164 -10.16 5.17 5.86
N ARG A 165 -10.68 4.50 4.84
CA ARG A 165 -10.66 3.04 4.78
C ARG A 165 -9.40 2.64 4.02
N VAL A 166 -8.52 1.88 4.64
CA VAL A 166 -7.22 1.49 4.06
C VAL A 166 -7.18 -0.02 3.85
N ARG A 167 -6.60 -0.46 2.73
CA ARG A 167 -6.38 -1.87 2.40
C ARG A 167 -4.92 -2.09 2.05
N VAL A 168 -4.33 -3.14 2.60
CA VAL A 168 -2.93 -3.49 2.36
C VAL A 168 -2.82 -4.95 1.96
N ASN A 169 -2.11 -5.21 0.86
CA ASN A 169 -1.67 -6.52 0.44
C ASN A 169 -0.12 -6.57 0.47
N THR A 170 0.43 -7.42 1.33
CA THR A 170 1.89 -7.54 1.55
C THR A 170 2.58 -8.60 0.69
N GLY A 171 1.86 -9.21 -0.25
CA GLY A 171 2.37 -10.18 -1.21
C GLY A 171 1.89 -11.60 -0.93
N GLY A 172 0.58 -11.74 -0.67
CA GLY A 172 -0.09 -13.02 -0.44
C GLY A 172 -1.58 -12.92 -0.78
N HIS A 173 -2.36 -13.89 -0.30
CA HIS A 173 -3.80 -13.97 -0.57
C HIS A 173 -4.66 -13.16 0.41
N SER A 174 -4.04 -12.54 1.43
CA SER A 174 -4.76 -11.79 2.45
C SER A 174 -4.64 -10.28 2.23
N ASP A 175 -5.80 -9.63 2.13
CA ASP A 175 -5.95 -8.19 2.18
C ASP A 175 -6.34 -7.79 3.61
N PHE A 176 -5.51 -6.98 4.26
CA PHE A 176 -5.82 -6.40 5.57
C PHE A 176 -6.56 -5.08 5.38
N THR A 177 -7.63 -4.86 6.16
CA THR A 177 -8.41 -3.63 6.10
C THR A 177 -8.45 -2.92 7.43
N ASP A 178 -8.29 -1.60 7.39
CA ASP A 178 -8.31 -0.71 8.55
C ASP A 178 -9.18 0.51 8.30
N LEU A 179 -9.74 1.07 9.38
CA LEU A 179 -10.10 2.47 9.44
C LEU A 179 -8.95 3.25 10.05
N LEU A 180 -8.44 4.22 9.31
CA LEU A 180 -7.36 5.10 9.75
C LEU A 180 -7.89 6.51 9.91
N MET A 181 -7.69 7.09 11.09
CA MET A 181 -8.03 8.48 11.39
C MET A 181 -6.76 9.32 11.37
N VAL A 182 -6.76 10.36 10.53
CA VAL A 182 -5.61 11.27 10.39
C VAL A 182 -6.01 12.73 10.52
N ARG A 183 -5.04 13.59 10.79
CA ARG A 183 -5.20 15.05 10.81
C ARG A 183 -4.06 15.69 10.03
N PHE A 184 -4.38 16.74 9.28
CA PHE A 184 -3.37 17.59 8.66
C PHE A 184 -3.04 18.79 9.54
N THR A 185 -1.76 19.14 9.58
CA THR A 185 -1.26 20.37 10.20
C THR A 185 -0.22 21.00 9.30
N ALA A 186 -0.10 22.33 9.35
CA ALA A 186 1.06 23.02 8.83
C ALA A 186 2.14 22.99 9.91
N ASP A 187 3.35 22.60 9.54
CA ASP A 187 4.52 22.54 10.42
C ASP A 187 5.69 23.30 9.78
N GLN A 188 6.65 23.70 10.60
CA GLN A 188 7.90 24.32 10.12
C GLN A 188 9.05 23.34 10.28
N GLU A 189 9.63 22.94 9.15
CA GLU A 189 10.87 22.19 9.14
C GLU A 189 12.06 23.12 9.32
N TYR A 190 12.93 22.79 10.28
CA TYR A 190 14.26 23.40 10.34
C TYR A 190 15.10 22.84 9.19
N PHE A 191 15.24 23.65 8.16
CA PHE A 191 16.17 23.45 7.06
C PHE A 191 17.02 24.71 6.92
N VAL A 192 18.04 24.71 6.04
CA VAL A 192 18.92 25.89 5.81
C VAL A 192 18.12 27.20 5.62
N ARG A 193 16.87 27.07 5.15
CA ARG A 193 15.81 28.07 5.31
C ARG A 193 14.59 27.36 5.89
N ASN A 194 13.91 27.96 6.86
CA ASN A 194 12.65 27.43 7.37
C ASN A 194 11.69 27.20 6.19
N ARG A 195 11.16 25.98 6.09
CA ARG A 195 10.20 25.58 5.08
C ARG A 195 8.92 25.17 5.79
N GLU A 196 7.80 25.74 5.37
CA GLU A 196 6.48 25.23 5.75
C GLU A 196 6.25 23.90 5.04
N ARG A 197 5.74 22.92 5.78
CA ARG A 197 5.39 21.60 5.27
C ARG A 197 4.02 21.18 5.75
N LEU A 198 3.37 20.36 4.95
CA LEU A 198 2.11 19.72 5.32
C LEU A 198 2.43 18.41 6.01
N VAL A 199 2.02 18.27 7.27
CA VAL A 199 2.20 17.05 8.06
C VAL A 199 0.87 16.33 8.21
N MET A 200 0.85 15.05 7.87
CA MET A 200 -0.26 14.15 8.14
C MET A 200 0.06 13.30 9.36
N THR A 201 -0.75 13.40 10.41
CA THR A 201 -0.57 12.69 11.67
C THR A 201 -1.68 11.68 11.86
N ARG A 202 -1.34 10.44 12.21
CA ARG A 202 -2.29 9.43 12.66
C ARG A 202 -2.81 9.79 14.05
N VAL A 203 -4.13 9.83 14.19
CA VAL A 203 -4.84 10.06 15.46
C VAL A 203 -5.38 8.75 16.03
N GLY A 204 -5.74 7.79 15.18
CA GLY A 204 -6.20 6.48 15.63
C GLY A 204 -6.41 5.50 14.49
N GLN A 205 -6.67 4.25 14.86
CA GLN A 205 -6.92 3.15 13.93
C GLN A 205 -7.95 2.19 14.52
N VAL A 206 -8.80 1.62 13.67
CA VAL A 206 -9.66 0.49 13.99
C VAL A 206 -9.45 -0.60 12.96
N VAL A 207 -8.96 -1.75 13.41
CA VAL A 207 -8.73 -2.92 12.55
C VAL A 207 -10.09 -3.51 12.15
N LEU A 208 -10.31 -3.66 10.84
CA LEU A 208 -11.55 -4.23 10.28
C LEU A 208 -11.41 -5.73 9.95
N GLY A 209 -10.21 -6.29 10.04
CA GLY A 209 -9.90 -7.70 9.80
C GLY A 209 -9.37 -7.98 8.39
N ASP A 210 -9.20 -9.27 8.08
CA ASP A 210 -8.79 -9.77 6.78
C ASP A 210 -10.03 -10.06 5.90
N GLY A 211 -10.05 -9.47 4.72
CA GLY A 211 -11.02 -9.84 3.69
C GLY A 211 -10.47 -11.01 2.90
N GLN A 212 -10.45 -12.22 3.48
CA GLN A 212 -10.11 -13.40 2.66
C GLN A 212 -11.22 -13.66 1.65
N ASP A 213 -10.79 -13.74 0.40
CA ASP A 213 -11.53 -14.09 -0.80
C ASP A 213 -12.64 -13.10 -1.20
N GLY A 214 -12.61 -12.69 -2.47
CA GLY A 214 -13.62 -11.85 -3.12
C GLY A 214 -15.07 -12.39 -3.12
N SER A 215 -15.41 -13.32 -2.22
CA SER A 215 -16.73 -13.81 -1.92
C SER A 215 -17.14 -13.44 -0.49
N THR A 216 -17.89 -12.34 -0.39
CA THR A 216 -18.96 -12.15 0.61
C THR A 216 -18.56 -12.28 2.09
N SER A 217 -18.46 -11.17 2.81
CA SER A 217 -19.70 -10.49 3.18
C SER A 217 -19.69 -9.00 2.82
N ARG A 218 -19.79 -8.79 1.49
CA ARG A 218 -20.49 -7.72 0.73
C ARG A 218 -20.25 -6.28 1.17
N THR A 219 -19.70 -5.47 0.25
CA THR A 219 -19.80 -4.00 0.15
C THR A 219 -20.44 -3.33 1.36
N ARG A 220 -19.68 -3.30 2.44
CA ARG A 220 -20.05 -2.58 3.63
C ARG A 220 -19.64 -1.16 3.39
N VAL A 221 -20.60 -0.38 2.90
CA VAL A 221 -20.42 1.07 2.75
C VAL A 221 -20.30 1.60 4.17
N ILE A 222 -19.06 1.92 4.55
CA ILE A 222 -18.80 2.63 5.80
C ILE A 222 -19.22 4.07 5.53
N THR A 223 -20.13 4.58 6.36
CA THR A 223 -20.66 5.94 6.21
C THR A 223 -20.25 6.80 7.40
N LEU A 224 -20.24 8.11 7.16
CA LEU A 224 -20.07 9.12 8.20
C LEU A 224 -21.43 9.76 8.48
N GLU A 225 -21.82 9.79 9.75
CA GLU A 225 -23.02 10.47 10.26
C GLU A 225 -22.58 11.52 11.28
N GLY A 226 -22.26 12.73 10.81
CA GLY A 226 -21.60 13.75 11.63
C GLY A 226 -20.23 13.25 12.10
N ASN A 227 -20.02 13.20 13.42
CA ASN A 227 -18.80 12.67 14.04
C ASN A 227 -18.82 11.16 14.30
N VAL A 228 -19.82 10.43 13.78
CA VAL A 228 -19.97 9.00 13.99
C VAL A 228 -19.59 8.23 12.72
N VAL A 229 -18.66 7.27 12.85
CA VAL A 229 -18.38 6.29 11.79
C VAL A 229 -19.31 5.09 11.98
N VAL A 230 -20.08 4.77 10.94
CA VAL A 230 -21.01 3.64 10.96
C VAL A 230 -20.42 2.49 10.15
N ILE A 231 -20.05 1.41 10.87
CA ILE A 231 -19.53 0.18 10.29
C ILE A 231 -20.69 -0.84 10.30
N PRO A 232 -21.19 -1.25 9.12
CA PRO A 232 -22.31 -2.16 9.09
C PRO A 232 -21.94 -3.55 9.63
N SER A 233 -22.93 -4.18 10.26
CA SER A 233 -22.79 -5.43 11.00
C SER A 233 -22.36 -6.59 10.13
N ALA A 234 -21.75 -7.59 10.77
CA ALA A 234 -21.62 -8.89 10.14
C ALA A 234 -22.97 -9.50 9.79
N GLU A 235 -23.02 -10.30 8.73
CA GLU A 235 -24.18 -11.15 8.46
C GLU A 235 -24.43 -12.02 9.70
N GLY A 236 -25.64 -11.93 10.26
CA GLY A 236 -25.98 -12.58 11.54
C GLY A 236 -25.76 -11.73 12.80
N GLN A 237 -25.21 -10.51 12.70
CA GLN A 237 -25.20 -9.54 13.79
C GLN A 237 -26.37 -8.55 13.65
N SER A 238 -27.00 -8.19 14.77
CA SER A 238 -28.27 -7.47 14.79
C SER A 238 -28.18 -5.95 14.68
N ALA A 239 -27.02 -5.33 14.91
CA ALA A 239 -26.88 -3.86 14.91
C ALA A 239 -25.51 -3.40 14.41
N PRO A 240 -25.43 -2.28 13.64
CA PRO A 240 -24.17 -1.76 13.12
C PRO A 240 -23.28 -1.27 14.27
N THR A 241 -21.97 -1.40 14.10
CA THR A 241 -21.01 -0.80 15.02
C THR A 241 -20.94 0.69 14.71
N ARG A 242 -21.14 1.52 15.75
CA ARG A 242 -21.08 2.98 15.65
C ARG A 242 -19.92 3.46 16.50
N LEU A 243 -18.98 4.17 15.88
CA LEU A 243 -17.82 4.73 16.54
C LEU A 243 -18.02 6.24 16.65
N ASP A 244 -18.33 6.73 17.85
CA ASP A 244 -18.39 8.16 18.12
C ASP A 244 -16.98 8.71 18.32
N LEU A 245 -16.54 9.54 17.38
CA LEU A 245 -15.20 10.12 17.38
C LEU A 245 -15.16 11.54 17.92
N THR A 246 -16.23 12.02 18.58
CA THR A 246 -16.29 13.37 19.16
C THR A 246 -15.18 13.60 20.18
N ALA A 247 -14.85 12.59 20.99
CA ALA A 247 -13.78 12.67 21.98
C ALA A 247 -12.37 12.57 21.38
N TYR A 248 -12.24 12.02 20.16
CA TYR A 248 -10.95 11.86 19.49
C TYR A 248 -10.58 13.17 18.80
N GLY A 249 -9.44 13.77 19.19
CA GLY A 249 -8.93 14.98 18.53
C GLY A 249 -9.24 16.31 19.22
N SER A 250 -9.68 16.29 20.48
CA SER A 250 -9.51 17.46 21.35
C SER A 250 -8.01 17.77 21.45
N PRO A 251 -7.54 18.99 21.13
CA PRO A 251 -6.15 19.34 21.33
C PRO A 251 -5.85 19.20 22.83
N HIS A 252 -4.94 18.28 23.17
CA HIS A 252 -4.33 18.22 24.50
C HIS A 252 -3.26 19.31 24.62
#